data_AF-A0AAU6S2Z5-F1
#
_entry.id   AF-A0AAU6S2Z5-F1
#
_cell.length_a   1.000
_cell.length_b   1.000
_cell.length_c   1.000
_cell.angle_alpha   90.00
_cell.angle_beta   90.00
_cell.angle_gamma   90.00
#
_symmetry.space_group_name_H-M   'P 1'
#
loop_
_entity.id
_entity.type
_entity.pdbx_description
1 polymer ?
#
loop_
_entity_poly.entity_id
_entity_poly.type
_entity_poly.pdbx_seq_one_letter_code
_entity_poly.pdbx_strand_id
1 'polypeptide(L)'
;MPNNNTLNDKTLDSRVINTNDKLLCIQGNKFYAEGEIYTVGRIVNNRYFQLLTGSNDDHWYATLDERGIYVSFDSMTPDNNKAWFDKIA
;
A
#
# COMPACT_ATOMS: atom_id res chain seq x y z
N MET A 1 -32.69 -32.71 -4.90
CA MET A 1 -32.27 -31.52 -5.67
C MET A 1 -31.03 -30.95 -4.99
N PRO A 2 -29.88 -30.82 -5.65
CA PRO A 2 -28.73 -30.18 -5.06
C PRO A 2 -28.92 -28.66 -5.13
N ASN A 3 -28.76 -28.01 -3.98
CA ASN A 3 -28.81 -26.57 -3.78
C ASN A 3 -27.43 -25.96 -4.09
N ASN A 4 -27.24 -25.54 -5.35
CA ASN A 4 -26.12 -24.69 -5.73
C ASN A 4 -26.31 -23.28 -5.16
N ASN A 5 -25.82 -23.04 -3.95
CA ASN A 5 -25.41 -21.71 -3.52
C ASN A 5 -23.89 -21.68 -3.46
N THR A 6 -23.27 -21.74 -4.64
CA THR A 6 -21.90 -21.28 -4.84
C THR A 6 -21.93 -19.76 -4.68
N LEU A 7 -21.70 -19.29 -3.45
CA LEU A 7 -21.45 -17.87 -3.21
C LEU A 7 -20.08 -17.54 -3.79
N ASN A 8 -20.15 -16.93 -4.96
CA ASN A 8 -19.06 -16.26 -5.64
C ASN A 8 -18.52 -15.15 -4.73
N ASP A 9 -17.38 -15.36 -4.09
CA ASP A 9 -16.49 -14.25 -3.72
C ASP A 9 -15.04 -14.72 -3.53
N LYS A 10 -14.47 -15.30 -4.59
CA LYS A 10 -13.02 -15.48 -4.72
C LYS A 10 -12.44 -14.58 -5.81
N THR A 11 -13.11 -13.48 -6.11
CA THR A 11 -12.36 -12.28 -6.48
C THR A 11 -11.72 -11.79 -5.21
N LEU A 12 -10.56 -12.38 -4.88
CA LEU A 12 -9.59 -11.78 -3.98
C LEU A 12 -9.43 -10.35 -4.52
N ASP A 13 -10.12 -9.39 -3.92
CA ASP A 13 -10.07 -8.01 -4.35
C ASP A 13 -8.59 -7.66 -4.25
N SER A 14 -7.92 -7.58 -5.40
CA SER A 14 -6.46 -7.49 -5.51
C SER A 14 -5.93 -6.18 -4.89
N ARG A 15 -6.86 -5.36 -4.40
CA ARG A 15 -6.70 -4.09 -3.71
C ARG A 15 -6.71 -4.24 -2.19
N VAL A 16 -7.07 -5.38 -1.60
CA VAL A 16 -7.01 -5.54 -0.14
C VAL A 16 -5.55 -5.55 0.32
N ILE A 17 -5.23 -4.65 1.23
CA ILE A 17 -3.92 -4.54 1.89
C ILE A 17 -4.04 -5.14 3.29
N ASN A 18 -3.12 -6.05 3.63
CA ASN A 18 -2.99 -6.67 4.94
C ASN A 18 -1.70 -6.24 5.63
N THR A 19 -1.69 -6.25 6.97
CA THR A 19 -0.44 -6.09 7.73
C THR A 19 0.54 -7.20 7.34
N ASN A 20 1.81 -6.82 7.18
CA ASN A 20 2.92 -7.62 6.64
C ASN A 20 2.90 -7.88 5.13
N ASP A 21 1.92 -7.37 4.37
CA ASP A 21 2.01 -7.35 2.90
C ASP A 21 3.28 -6.61 2.47
N LYS A 22 3.83 -7.04 1.33
CA LYS A 22 5.02 -6.44 0.74
C LYS A 22 4.61 -5.58 -0.46
N LEU A 23 5.19 -4.38 -0.53
CA LEU A 23 4.93 -3.42 -1.59
C LEU A 23 6.24 -3.05 -2.28
N LEU A 24 6.27 -3.09 -3.61
CA LEU A 24 7.37 -2.59 -4.42
C LEU A 24 7.20 -1.09 -4.62
N CYS A 25 8.21 -0.29 -4.30
CA CYS A 25 8.22 1.12 -4.63
C CYS A 25 8.49 1.31 -6.13
N ILE A 26 7.49 1.75 -6.89
CA ILE A 26 7.57 1.96 -8.35
C ILE A 26 7.94 3.40 -8.72
N GLN A 27 7.80 4.32 -7.78
CA GLN A 27 8.30 5.68 -7.90
C GLN A 27 8.70 6.17 -6.52
N GLY A 28 9.99 6.39 -6.32
CA GLY A 28 10.55 6.77 -5.02
C GLY A 28 10.42 8.26 -4.68
N ASN A 29 10.83 8.60 -3.46
CA ASN A 29 11.07 9.96 -2.99
C ASN A 29 12.22 9.96 -1.96
N LYS A 30 12.37 11.04 -1.18
CA LYS A 30 13.42 11.16 -0.16
C LYS A 30 13.42 10.04 0.89
N PHE A 31 12.28 9.39 1.14
CA PHE A 31 12.09 8.38 2.20
C PHE A 31 11.94 6.95 1.67
N TYR A 32 11.57 6.79 0.39
CA TYR A 32 11.37 5.49 -0.24
C TYR A 32 12.16 5.43 -1.55
N ALA A 33 13.02 4.43 -1.69
CA ALA A 33 13.82 4.22 -2.89
C ALA A 33 13.03 3.37 -3.90
N GLU A 34 13.05 3.80 -5.17
CA GLU A 34 12.46 3.05 -6.28
C GLU A 34 13.16 1.69 -6.45
N GLY A 35 12.38 0.63 -6.70
CA GLY A 35 12.86 -0.75 -6.80
C GLY A 35 12.95 -1.51 -5.46
N GLU A 36 12.86 -0.81 -4.32
CA GLU A 36 12.92 -1.43 -3.00
C GLU A 36 11.55 -1.96 -2.53
N ILE A 37 11.60 -2.96 -1.65
CA ILE A 37 10.41 -3.61 -1.09
C ILE A 37 10.19 -3.13 0.34
N TYR A 38 8.99 -2.61 0.60
CA TYR A 38 8.56 -2.11 1.90
C TYR A 38 7.46 -2.98 2.49
N THR A 39 7.37 -2.98 3.83
CA THR A 39 6.41 -3.83 4.56
C THR A 39 5.26 -2.98 5.09
N VAL A 40 4.04 -3.44 4.85
CA VAL A 40 2.83 -2.85 5.42
C VAL A 40 2.80 -3.09 6.92
N GLY A 41 2.70 -2.01 7.69
CA GLY A 41 2.53 -2.04 9.13
C GLY A 41 1.05 -2.13 9.53
N ARG A 42 0.66 -1.35 10.54
CA ARG A 42 -0.71 -1.33 11.03
C ARG A 42 -1.67 -0.72 10.01
N ILE A 43 -2.82 -1.37 9.83
CA ILE A 43 -3.95 -0.82 9.07
C ILE A 43 -4.79 0.09 9.98
N VAL A 44 -5.04 1.32 9.53
CA VAL A 44 -5.90 2.27 10.24
C VAL A 44 -7.35 2.06 9.81
N ASN A 45 -7.58 1.92 8.50
CA ASN A 45 -8.87 1.60 7.90
C ASN A 45 -8.68 1.11 6.45
N ASN A 46 -9.76 0.96 5.71
CA ASN A 46 -9.77 0.44 4.34
C ASN A 46 -9.05 1.32 3.30
N ARG A 47 -8.59 2.53 3.68
CA ARG A 47 -7.88 3.47 2.81
C ARG A 47 -6.50 3.84 3.34
N TYR A 48 -6.30 3.84 4.65
CA TYR A 48 -5.07 4.33 5.28
C TYR A 48 -4.38 3.25 6.09
N PHE A 49 -3.07 3.14 5.92
CA PHE A 49 -2.23 2.17 6.61
C PHE A 49 -0.80 2.69 6.77
N GLN A 50 -0.04 2.06 7.65
CA GLN A 50 1.37 2.39 7.87
C GLN A 50 2.26 1.65 6.87
N LEU A 51 3.29 2.31 6.34
CA LEU A 51 4.33 1.71 5.52
C LEU A 51 5.68 1.96 6.18
N LEU A 52 6.38 0.89 6.56
CA LEU A 52 7.65 0.96 7.27
C LEU A 52 8.76 1.45 6.34
N THR A 53 9.70 2.27 6.82
CA THR A 53 10.78 2.87 5.99
C THR A 53 12.08 2.05 5.99
N GLY A 54 12.07 0.81 6.48
CA GLY A 54 13.24 -0.09 6.50
C GLY A 54 14.20 0.14 7.67
N SER A 55 14.07 1.24 8.42
CA SER A 55 14.72 1.44 9.72
C SER A 55 13.70 1.14 10.82
N ASN A 56 14.05 0.25 11.75
CA ASN A 56 13.15 -0.59 12.55
C ASN A 56 11.99 0.06 13.33
N ASP A 57 11.82 1.38 13.37
CA ASP A 57 10.72 2.05 14.09
C ASP A 57 10.02 3.18 13.30
N ASP A 58 10.51 3.57 12.13
CA ASP A 58 9.95 4.68 11.36
C ASP A 58 8.90 4.19 10.35
N HIS A 59 7.80 4.94 10.25
CA HIS A 59 6.72 4.66 9.32
C HIS A 59 6.09 5.95 8.80
N TRP A 60 5.54 5.87 7.59
CA TRP A 60 4.64 6.90 7.06
C TRP A 60 3.24 6.32 6.83
N TYR A 61 2.25 7.20 6.77
CA TYR A 61 0.89 6.80 6.39
C TYR A 61 0.77 6.80 4.87
N ALA A 62 0.42 5.64 4.33
CA ALA A 62 0.09 5.43 2.93
C ALA A 62 -1.43 5.49 2.73
N THR A 63 -1.83 5.90 1.53
CA THR A 63 -3.21 5.94 1.05
C THR A 63 -3.38 4.91 -0.06
N LEU A 64 -4.46 4.14 0.02
CA LEU A 64 -5.01 3.32 -1.05
C LEU A 64 -6.30 3.97 -1.55
N ASP A 65 -6.29 4.37 -2.83
CA ASP A 65 -7.48 4.87 -3.52
C ASP A 65 -7.52 4.37 -4.98
N GLU A 66 -8.40 4.94 -5.80
CA GLU A 66 -8.57 4.56 -7.21
C GLU A 66 -7.32 4.79 -8.08
N ARG A 67 -6.37 5.62 -7.62
CA ARG A 67 -5.09 5.88 -8.30
C ARG A 67 -4.03 4.84 -7.95
N GLY A 68 -4.25 4.02 -6.92
CA GLY A 68 -3.30 3.03 -6.42
C GLY A 68 -2.83 3.35 -5.00
N ILE A 69 -1.60 2.91 -4.69
CA ILE A 69 -1.00 3.03 -3.36
C ILE A 69 0.07 4.11 -3.39
N TYR A 70 -0.02 5.10 -2.49
CA TYR A 70 1.00 6.13 -2.37
C TYR A 70 1.15 6.68 -0.96
N VAL A 71 2.36 7.16 -0.67
CA VAL A 71 2.64 8.03 0.48
C VAL A 71 2.76 9.46 -0.05
N SER A 72 2.00 10.40 0.51
CA SER A 72 2.04 11.81 0.14
C SER A 72 2.44 12.65 1.34
N PHE A 73 3.36 13.59 1.13
CA PHE A 73 3.70 14.61 2.12
C PHE A 73 3.01 15.93 1.75
N ASP A 74 2.34 16.57 2.72
CA ASP A 74 1.76 17.92 2.61
C ASP A 74 2.83 19.02 2.61
N SER A 75 3.92 18.79 1.90
CA SER A 75 5.02 19.74 1.76
C SER A 75 4.77 20.66 0.56
N MET A 76 4.98 21.97 0.75
CA MET A 76 4.73 23.02 -0.25
C MET A 76 5.58 22.93 -1.53
N THR A 77 6.47 21.94 -1.65
CA THR A 77 7.31 21.75 -2.84
C THR A 77 6.67 20.76 -3.83
N PRO A 78 6.52 21.10 -5.12
CA PRO A 78 5.49 20.44 -5.94
C PRO A 78 5.91 19.10 -6.57
N ASP A 79 7.20 18.79 -6.70
CA ASP A 79 7.58 17.90 -7.80
C ASP A 79 8.03 16.48 -7.44
N ASN A 80 8.19 16.10 -6.16
CA ASN A 80 8.65 14.74 -5.79
C ASN A 80 8.21 14.27 -4.38
N ASN A 81 7.10 14.81 -3.86
CA ASN A 81 6.64 14.49 -2.51
C ASN A 81 5.79 13.23 -2.41
N LYS A 82 5.55 12.51 -3.52
CA LYS A 82 4.80 11.26 -3.51
C LYS A 82 5.72 10.08 -3.82
N ALA A 83 5.62 9.04 -3.00
CA ALA A 83 6.14 7.72 -3.36
C ALA A 83 4.95 6.83 -3.75
N TRP A 84 5.09 6.07 -4.84
CA TRP A 84 4.07 5.18 -5.37
C TRP A 84 4.50 3.73 -5.25
N PHE A 85 3.53 2.85 -5.03
CA PHE A 85 3.78 1.45 -4.75
C PHE A 85 2.84 0.52 -5.49
N ASP A 86 3.36 -0.64 -5.86
CA ASP A 86 2.59 -1.79 -6.33
C ASP A 86 2.63 -2.90 -5.29
N LYS A 87 1.51 -3.64 -5.18
CA LYS A 87 1.47 -4.85 -4.37
C LYS A 87 2.18 -5.97 -5.09
N ILE A 88 3.14 -6.61 -4.41
CA ILE A 88 3.75 -7.85 -4.90
C ILE A 88 3.03 -9.03 -4.23
N ALA A 89 2.70 -10.04 -5.04
CA ALA A 89 1.81 -11.16 -4.70
C ALA A 89 2.25 -11.98 -3.47
#